data_AF-F2G6K6-F1
#
_entry.id   AF-F2G6K6-F1
#
_cell.length_a   1.000
_cell.length_b   1.000
_cell.length_c   1.000
_cell.angle_alpha   90.00
_cell.angle_beta   90.00
_cell.angle_gamma   90.00
#
_symmetry.space_group_name_H-M   'P 1'
#
loop_
_entity.id
_entity.type
_entity.pdbx_description
1 polymer ?
#
loop_
_entity_poly.entity_id
_entity_poly.type
_entity_poly.pdbx_seq_one_letter_code
_entity_poly.pdbx_strand_id
1 'polypeptide(L)'
;MKKLNYSLRRALSVSLLSAGSLTLSTLAGAQDNLPNLSLDLKHVTVSGLSSGGYMATQFQLAHSDWVKGVGVIAGGPYYCAQGDITTALAQCVNKVEGEISLNALNKKAKQYEAEGKIASLNNMKDAKVWLFHGTQDTRVIAQVSDLLFEQYKQWTDTQNITYINDKPMAHLFPTKDKGVNCMKSESPFIGNCDYDAAGAMLSHLVEGVSAPDETLSGALHSINQQKIAKSDAKTLASEGFVYVPESCAKGETCRAHISFHGCNQYADAVGDAYTMQTGLNAWADDNNIVVLYPQTKKSLFMPLNPQGCWDWWGYASSDYANRDGAQVRAVKAMLFSLNSDTPTVETPGGTNE
;
A
#
# COMPACT_ATOMS: atom_id res chain seq x y z
N MET A 1 38.77 12.79 -73.00
CA MET A 1 37.46 12.87 -73.67
C MET A 1 36.39 13.19 -72.63
N LYS A 2 35.56 14.23 -72.89
CA LYS A 2 34.29 14.68 -72.25
C LYS A 2 34.30 15.01 -70.74
N LYS A 3 34.27 16.28 -70.30
CA LYS A 3 33.16 17.29 -70.22
C LYS A 3 32.10 16.91 -69.16
N LEU A 4 31.55 17.76 -68.27
CA LEU A 4 31.67 19.18 -67.90
C LEU A 4 30.73 19.43 -66.67
N ASN A 5 31.06 20.41 -65.81
CA ASN A 5 30.21 21.34 -65.00
C ASN A 5 29.13 20.90 -63.98
N TYR A 6 29.15 21.53 -62.78
CA TYR A 6 28.26 22.66 -62.36
C TYR A 6 28.61 23.09 -60.91
N SER A 7 29.36 24.19 -60.72
CA SER A 7 28.89 25.54 -60.32
C SER A 7 28.60 25.73 -58.82
N LEU A 8 29.50 26.45 -58.14
CA LEU A 8 29.25 27.13 -56.87
C LEU A 8 28.21 28.26 -57.08
N ARG A 9 27.17 28.30 -56.25
CA ARG A 9 26.39 29.53 -55.98
C ARG A 9 26.38 29.81 -54.48
N ARG A 10 26.76 31.06 -54.17
CA ARG A 10 26.72 31.75 -52.88
C ARG A 10 25.35 31.66 -52.20
N ALA A 11 25.36 31.61 -50.87
CA ALA A 11 24.42 32.40 -50.07
C ALA A 11 25.05 32.72 -48.71
N LEU A 12 25.32 34.02 -48.49
CA LEU A 12 25.36 34.60 -47.15
C LEU A 12 24.05 34.25 -46.46
N SER A 13 24.08 33.87 -45.18
CA SER A 13 22.89 33.93 -44.35
C SER A 13 23.27 34.48 -42.98
N VAL A 14 22.70 35.66 -42.77
CA VAL A 14 22.75 36.57 -41.63
C VAL A 14 22.47 35.85 -40.31
N SER A 15 23.33 36.11 -39.33
CA SER A 15 23.09 35.81 -37.92
C SER A 15 21.83 36.55 -37.43
N LEU A 16 20.81 35.80 -37.05
CA LEU A 16 19.68 36.28 -36.25
C LEU A 16 19.74 35.56 -34.89
N LEU A 17 20.20 36.28 -33.87
CA LEU A 17 20.01 35.90 -32.48
C LEU A 17 18.50 35.97 -32.17
N SER A 18 17.80 34.86 -32.33
CA SER A 18 16.49 34.68 -31.72
C SER A 18 16.69 34.23 -30.27
N ALA A 19 16.54 35.18 -29.34
CA ALA A 19 16.36 34.89 -27.92
C ALA A 19 15.05 34.10 -27.75
N GLY A 20 15.18 32.78 -27.75
CA GLY A 20 14.07 31.88 -27.40
C GLY A 20 13.81 32.01 -25.92
N SER A 21 12.71 32.65 -25.55
CA SER A 21 12.16 32.65 -24.20
C SER A 21 11.92 31.19 -23.79
N LEU A 22 12.78 30.64 -22.93
CA LEU A 22 12.45 29.42 -22.20
C LEU A 22 11.28 29.76 -21.27
N THR A 23 10.07 29.42 -21.69
CA THR A 23 8.96 29.24 -20.77
C THR A 23 9.30 28.04 -19.90
N LEU A 24 9.82 28.30 -18.69
CA LEU A 24 9.77 27.33 -17.61
C LEU A 24 8.29 27.04 -17.35
N SER A 25 7.82 25.89 -17.85
CA SER A 25 6.57 25.30 -17.39
C SER A 25 6.73 25.02 -15.90
N THR A 26 6.19 25.89 -15.07
CA THR A 26 6.01 25.61 -13.65
C THR A 26 5.12 24.38 -13.55
N LEU A 27 5.65 23.27 -13.05
CA LEU A 27 4.85 22.13 -12.58
C LEU A 27 3.99 22.65 -11.41
N ALA A 28 2.79 23.12 -11.75
CA ALA A 28 1.73 23.42 -10.78
C ALA A 28 1.38 22.13 -10.03
N GLY A 29 1.17 22.26 -8.73
CA GLY A 29 1.24 21.17 -7.76
C GLY A 29 0.20 20.07 -7.96
N ALA A 30 0.64 18.83 -7.86
CA ALA A 30 -0.18 17.60 -7.94
C ALA A 30 -1.15 17.39 -6.75
N GLN A 31 -1.85 18.43 -6.30
CA GLN A 31 -2.98 18.35 -5.37
C GLN A 31 -4.26 18.96 -5.96
N ASP A 32 -4.18 19.63 -7.12
CA ASP A 32 -5.24 20.54 -7.58
C ASP A 32 -6.49 19.87 -8.18
N ASN A 33 -6.56 18.52 -8.28
CA ASN A 33 -7.65 17.81 -8.98
C ASN A 33 -8.30 16.64 -8.19
N LEU A 34 -8.16 16.57 -6.86
CA LEU A 34 -8.94 15.59 -6.09
C LEU A 34 -10.36 16.11 -5.86
N PRO A 35 -11.41 15.32 -6.14
CA PRO A 35 -12.76 15.67 -5.75
C PRO A 35 -12.89 15.71 -4.23
N ASN A 36 -13.89 16.43 -3.72
CA ASN A 36 -14.23 16.38 -2.30
C ASN A 36 -14.83 14.99 -2.01
N LEU A 37 -14.28 14.29 -1.02
CA LEU A 37 -14.72 12.94 -0.64
C LEU A 37 -15.34 12.95 0.76
N SER A 38 -16.39 12.13 0.92
CA SER A 38 -16.94 11.73 2.20
C SER A 38 -16.52 10.28 2.46
N LEU A 39 -15.65 10.05 3.45
CA LEU A 39 -15.09 8.74 3.74
C LEU A 39 -15.55 8.21 5.11
N ASP A 40 -16.00 6.95 5.15
CA ASP A 40 -16.14 6.21 6.41
C ASP A 40 -14.75 5.83 6.95
N LEU A 41 -14.23 6.71 7.81
CA LEU A 41 -12.95 6.51 8.49
C LEU A 41 -13.05 5.62 9.74
N LYS A 42 -14.21 5.00 10.04
CA LYS A 42 -14.39 4.11 11.22
C LYS A 42 -14.31 2.62 10.86
N HIS A 43 -14.51 2.28 9.58
CA HIS A 43 -14.48 0.91 9.07
C HIS A 43 -13.47 0.73 7.93
N VAL A 44 -12.27 1.31 8.10
CA VAL A 44 -11.20 1.24 7.09
C VAL A 44 -10.67 -0.18 6.99
N THR A 45 -10.32 -0.61 5.79
CA THR A 45 -9.61 -1.88 5.57
C THR A 45 -8.25 -1.60 4.95
N VAL A 46 -7.29 -2.52 5.14
CA VAL A 46 -5.96 -2.42 4.54
C VAL A 46 -5.53 -3.72 3.91
N SER A 47 -4.63 -3.69 2.94
CA SER A 47 -4.01 -4.87 2.38
C SER A 47 -2.57 -4.65 1.97
N GLY A 48 -1.81 -5.71 1.75
CA GLY A 48 -0.52 -5.59 1.09
C GLY A 48 0.15 -6.90 0.74
N LEU A 49 1.16 -6.80 -0.12
CA LEU A 49 2.02 -7.89 -0.56
C LEU A 49 3.42 -7.75 0.05
N SER A 50 4.04 -8.85 0.50
CA SER A 50 5.44 -8.88 0.91
C SER A 50 5.71 -7.90 2.07
N SER A 51 6.68 -6.97 1.94
CA SER A 51 6.87 -5.88 2.92
C SER A 51 5.60 -5.05 3.15
N GLY A 52 4.75 -4.90 2.13
CA GLY A 52 3.45 -4.26 2.26
C GLY A 52 2.47 -5.09 3.08
N GLY A 53 2.56 -6.42 3.04
CA GLY A 53 1.82 -7.32 3.92
C GLY A 53 2.23 -7.16 5.39
N TYR A 54 3.53 -7.06 5.67
CA TYR A 54 4.02 -6.70 7.01
C TYR A 54 3.50 -5.33 7.45
N MET A 55 3.56 -4.32 6.58
CA MET A 55 3.03 -2.98 6.88
C MET A 55 1.52 -3.00 7.11
N ALA A 56 0.75 -3.80 6.35
CA ALA A 56 -0.69 -3.93 6.54
C ALA A 56 -1.04 -4.42 7.95
N THR A 57 -0.36 -5.46 8.43
CA THR A 57 -0.51 -5.94 9.81
C THR A 57 -0.05 -4.90 10.83
N GLN A 58 1.10 -4.24 10.63
CA GLN A 58 1.58 -3.17 11.52
C GLN A 58 0.57 -2.02 11.63
N PHE A 59 0.04 -1.57 10.50
CA PHE A 59 -0.91 -0.47 10.41
C PHE A 59 -2.24 -0.85 11.06
N GLN A 60 -2.74 -2.08 10.83
CA GLN A 60 -3.94 -2.58 11.48
C GLN A 60 -3.79 -2.61 13.00
N LEU A 61 -2.71 -3.21 13.55
CA LEU A 61 -2.52 -3.24 15.00
C LEU A 61 -2.39 -1.82 15.57
N ALA A 62 -1.61 -0.96 14.91
CA ALA A 62 -1.48 0.44 15.29
C ALA A 62 -2.84 1.15 15.34
N HIS A 63 -3.80 0.79 14.49
CA HIS A 63 -5.04 1.54 14.31
C HIS A 63 -6.32 0.71 14.37
N SER A 64 -6.33 -0.40 15.13
CA SER A 64 -7.46 -1.35 15.19
C SER A 64 -8.75 -0.74 15.75
N ASP A 65 -8.65 0.44 16.37
CA ASP A 65 -9.78 1.27 16.77
C ASP A 65 -10.65 1.69 15.58
N TRP A 66 -10.09 1.83 14.37
CA TRP A 66 -10.83 2.20 13.16
C TRP A 66 -10.44 1.43 11.88
N VAL A 67 -9.38 0.62 11.92
CA VAL A 67 -9.03 -0.35 10.87
C VAL A 67 -9.62 -1.71 11.23
N LYS A 68 -10.65 -2.14 10.50
CA LYS A 68 -11.47 -3.31 10.84
C LYS A 68 -11.16 -4.57 10.03
N GLY A 69 -10.40 -4.43 8.94
CA GLY A 69 -10.01 -5.56 8.11
C GLY A 69 -8.60 -5.47 7.55
N VAL A 70 -7.96 -6.62 7.36
CA VAL A 70 -6.62 -6.74 6.81
C VAL A 70 -6.53 -7.88 5.78
N GLY A 71 -5.91 -7.59 4.64
CA GLY A 71 -5.52 -8.58 3.65
C GLY A 71 -3.99 -8.70 3.56
N VAL A 72 -3.44 -9.90 3.73
CA VAL A 72 -1.98 -10.10 3.70
C VAL A 72 -1.62 -11.16 2.67
N ILE A 73 -0.87 -10.78 1.65
CA ILE A 73 -0.30 -11.68 0.65
C ILE A 73 1.19 -11.84 0.93
N ALA A 74 1.64 -13.07 1.18
CA ALA A 74 3.04 -13.41 1.39
C ALA A 74 3.76 -12.50 2.42
N GLY A 75 3.13 -12.31 3.58
CA GLY A 75 3.70 -11.60 4.74
C GLY A 75 4.07 -12.55 5.88
N GLY A 76 4.37 -12.00 7.05
CA GLY A 76 4.72 -12.78 8.24
C GLY A 76 4.36 -12.09 9.55
N PRO A 77 4.76 -12.67 10.69
CA PRO A 77 4.32 -12.23 12.01
C PRO A 77 4.59 -10.74 12.26
N TYR A 78 3.65 -10.08 12.94
CA TYR A 78 3.85 -8.75 13.49
C TYR A 78 5.11 -8.72 14.35
N TYR A 79 5.96 -7.72 14.11
CA TYR A 79 7.25 -7.53 14.79
C TYR A 79 8.28 -8.65 14.54
N CYS A 80 8.12 -9.48 13.51
CA CYS A 80 9.02 -10.61 13.22
C CYS A 80 10.50 -10.22 13.16
N ALA A 81 10.82 -9.11 12.46
CA ALA A 81 12.19 -8.62 12.32
C ALA A 81 12.78 -8.05 13.62
N GLN A 82 11.94 -7.77 14.63
CA GLN A 82 12.36 -7.28 15.95
C GLN A 82 13.23 -6.00 15.91
N GLY A 83 13.11 -5.20 14.85
CA GLY A 83 13.90 -3.99 14.65
C GLY A 83 15.34 -4.23 14.17
N ASP A 84 15.62 -5.42 13.63
CA ASP A 84 16.95 -5.81 13.17
C ASP A 84 16.91 -6.49 11.79
N ILE A 85 17.70 -5.99 10.85
CA ILE A 85 17.76 -6.53 9.49
C ILE A 85 18.36 -7.94 9.45
N THR A 86 19.27 -8.27 10.37
CA THR A 86 19.89 -9.60 10.42
C THR A 86 18.84 -10.63 10.77
N THR A 87 18.01 -10.34 11.78
CA THR A 87 16.85 -11.13 12.19
C THR A 87 15.83 -11.22 11.06
N ALA A 88 15.52 -10.09 10.41
CA ALA A 88 14.60 -10.06 9.27
C ALA A 88 15.02 -11.04 8.17
N LEU A 89 16.30 -11.03 7.76
CA LEU A 89 16.83 -11.91 6.71
C LEU A 89 17.05 -13.35 7.18
N ALA A 90 17.33 -13.56 8.45
CA ALA A 90 17.56 -14.88 9.04
C ALA A 90 16.26 -15.65 9.29
N GLN A 91 15.15 -14.96 9.57
CA GLN A 91 13.95 -15.59 10.13
C GLN A 91 12.68 -15.29 9.34
N CYS A 92 12.54 -14.12 8.74
CA CYS A 92 11.23 -13.61 8.32
C CYS A 92 11.00 -13.64 6.81
N VAL A 93 11.87 -14.29 6.04
CA VAL A 93 11.78 -14.30 4.57
C VAL A 93 11.94 -15.70 4.00
N ASN A 94 13.06 -16.00 3.35
CA ASN A 94 13.28 -17.23 2.61
C ASN A 94 13.83 -18.39 3.46
N LYS A 95 13.93 -18.18 4.78
CA LYS A 95 14.45 -19.14 5.76
C LYS A 95 13.99 -18.76 7.16
N VAL A 96 13.97 -19.77 8.03
CA VAL A 96 13.74 -19.65 9.49
C VAL A 96 14.95 -20.23 10.21
N GLU A 97 15.98 -19.41 10.44
CA GLU A 97 17.14 -19.77 11.24
C GLU A 97 16.85 -19.53 12.73
N GLY A 98 16.65 -20.61 13.48
CA GLY A 98 16.28 -20.55 14.90
C GLY A 98 14.75 -20.58 15.10
N GLU A 99 14.28 -20.04 16.22
CA GLU A 99 12.86 -20.01 16.58
C GLU A 99 12.29 -18.59 16.41
N ILE A 100 11.12 -18.48 15.77
CA ILE A 100 10.29 -17.27 15.80
C ILE A 100 9.27 -17.44 16.92
N SER A 101 9.58 -16.91 18.10
CA SER A 101 8.72 -17.07 19.27
C SER A 101 7.52 -16.13 19.22
N LEU A 102 6.35 -16.64 18.82
CA LEU A 102 5.10 -15.86 18.83
C LEU A 102 4.77 -15.30 20.22
N ASN A 103 5.16 -15.99 21.29
CA ASN A 103 5.03 -15.49 22.66
C ASN A 103 5.82 -14.20 22.88
N ALA A 104 7.06 -14.13 22.38
CA ALA A 104 7.89 -12.92 22.49
C ALA A 104 7.34 -11.78 21.63
N LEU A 105 6.92 -12.06 20.39
CA LEU A 105 6.32 -11.07 19.50
C LEU A 105 5.01 -10.51 20.07
N ASN A 106 4.15 -11.37 20.62
CA ASN A 106 2.88 -10.95 21.22
C ASN A 106 3.07 -10.23 22.55
N LYS A 107 4.13 -10.54 23.29
CA LYS A 107 4.54 -9.75 24.47
C LYS A 107 4.89 -8.32 24.06
N LYS A 108 5.55 -8.12 22.91
CA LYS A 108 5.85 -6.78 22.39
C LYS A 108 4.59 -6.02 21.98
N ALA A 109 3.64 -6.68 21.32
CA ALA A 109 2.35 -6.08 21.00
C ALA A 109 1.60 -5.62 22.27
N LYS A 110 1.53 -6.47 23.31
CA LYS A 110 0.95 -6.10 24.61
C LYS A 110 1.69 -4.96 25.30
N GLN A 111 3.01 -4.90 25.18
CA GLN A 111 3.79 -3.77 25.67
C GLN A 111 3.40 -2.47 24.95
N TYR A 112 3.34 -2.48 23.62
CA TYR A 112 2.92 -1.31 22.87
C TYR A 112 1.47 -0.89 23.17
N GLU A 113 0.57 -1.84 23.43
CA GLU A 113 -0.80 -1.54 23.88
C GLU A 113 -0.77 -0.81 25.24
N ALA A 114 -0.04 -1.35 26.22
CA ALA A 114 0.09 -0.74 27.54
C ALA A 114 0.74 0.66 27.50
N GLU A 115 1.62 0.91 26.54
CA GLU A 115 2.25 2.21 26.28
C GLU A 115 1.35 3.17 25.45
N GLY A 116 0.18 2.71 24.98
CA GLY A 116 -0.71 3.50 24.11
C GLY A 116 -0.19 3.68 22.67
N LYS A 117 0.87 2.95 22.30
CA LYS A 117 1.52 3.01 20.99
C LYS A 117 0.81 2.19 19.92
N ILE A 118 -0.07 1.26 20.30
CA ILE A 118 -1.04 0.64 19.39
C ILE A 118 -2.44 0.78 20.00
N ALA A 119 -3.46 0.57 19.17
CA ALA A 119 -4.83 0.47 19.65
C ALA A 119 -5.01 -0.78 20.53
N SER A 120 -6.10 -0.85 21.30
CA SER A 120 -6.34 -2.03 22.14
C SER A 120 -6.43 -3.30 21.28
N LEU A 121 -5.75 -4.35 21.72
CA LEU A 121 -5.79 -5.66 21.08
C LEU A 121 -7.20 -6.28 21.16
N ASN A 122 -8.04 -5.86 22.10
CA ASN A 122 -9.45 -6.27 22.15
C ASN A 122 -10.23 -5.89 20.88
N ASN A 123 -9.83 -4.81 20.19
CA ASN A 123 -10.46 -4.42 18.92
C ASN A 123 -10.21 -5.44 17.80
N MET A 124 -9.21 -6.33 17.95
CA MET A 124 -8.86 -7.34 16.95
C MET A 124 -9.79 -8.55 16.97
N LYS A 125 -10.59 -8.71 18.03
CA LYS A 125 -11.46 -9.89 18.21
C LYS A 125 -12.39 -10.11 17.03
N ASP A 126 -13.02 -9.03 16.57
CA ASP A 126 -13.98 -9.05 15.46
C ASP A 126 -13.37 -8.62 14.12
N ALA A 127 -12.05 -8.42 14.06
CA ALA A 127 -11.39 -7.98 12.83
C ALA A 127 -11.50 -9.04 11.72
N LYS A 128 -11.76 -8.62 10.48
CA LYS A 128 -11.74 -9.51 9.32
C LYS A 128 -10.30 -9.68 8.83
N VAL A 129 -9.82 -10.92 8.77
CA VAL A 129 -8.43 -11.23 8.41
C VAL A 129 -8.44 -12.17 7.21
N TRP A 130 -7.86 -11.73 6.10
CA TRP A 130 -7.67 -12.55 4.90
C TRP A 130 -6.17 -12.72 4.63
N LEU A 131 -5.69 -13.95 4.64
CA LEU A 131 -4.28 -14.29 4.46
C LEU A 131 -4.13 -15.15 3.20
N PHE A 132 -3.06 -14.91 2.45
CA PHE A 132 -2.72 -15.67 1.26
C PHE A 132 -1.22 -15.97 1.22
N HIS A 133 -0.88 -17.22 0.94
CA HIS A 133 0.46 -17.68 0.64
C HIS A 133 0.43 -18.65 -0.55
N GLY A 134 1.35 -18.49 -1.50
CA GLY A 134 1.45 -19.38 -2.65
C GLY A 134 2.47 -20.50 -2.42
N THR A 135 2.15 -21.74 -2.81
CA THR A 135 3.03 -22.89 -2.56
C THR A 135 4.34 -22.88 -3.36
N GLN A 136 4.49 -21.96 -4.33
CA GLN A 136 5.75 -21.71 -5.04
C GLN A 136 6.47 -20.45 -4.56
N ASP A 137 5.99 -19.81 -3.50
CA ASP A 137 6.68 -18.67 -2.91
C ASP A 137 7.91 -19.13 -2.12
N THR A 138 9.08 -18.83 -2.68
CA THR A 138 10.39 -19.08 -2.06
C THR A 138 11.03 -17.81 -1.52
N ARG A 139 10.32 -16.67 -1.52
CA ARG A 139 10.81 -15.36 -1.03
C ARG A 139 10.37 -15.12 0.40
N VAL A 140 9.09 -15.35 0.68
CA VAL A 140 8.55 -15.49 2.03
C VAL A 140 8.04 -16.91 2.12
N ILE A 141 8.75 -17.80 2.81
CA ILE A 141 8.40 -19.23 2.81
C ILE A 141 7.14 -19.48 3.65
N ALA A 142 6.45 -20.57 3.34
CA ALA A 142 5.17 -20.95 3.98
C ALA A 142 5.24 -20.89 5.51
N GLN A 143 6.35 -21.38 6.10
CA GLN A 143 6.56 -21.36 7.56
C GLN A 143 6.39 -19.97 8.19
N VAL A 144 6.80 -18.91 7.49
CA VAL A 144 6.66 -17.53 7.97
C VAL A 144 5.19 -17.07 7.92
N SER A 145 4.48 -17.32 6.80
CA SER A 145 3.07 -16.96 6.68
C SER A 145 2.16 -17.82 7.57
N ASP A 146 2.51 -19.09 7.80
CA ASP A 146 1.81 -19.98 8.74
C ASP A 146 1.91 -19.45 10.17
N LEU A 147 3.06 -18.90 10.57
CA LEU A 147 3.23 -18.25 11.86
C LEU A 147 2.39 -16.97 12.00
N LEU A 148 2.18 -16.21 10.92
CA LEU A 148 1.26 -15.07 10.93
C LEU A 148 -0.19 -15.53 11.18
N PHE A 149 -0.60 -16.62 10.53
CA PHE A 149 -1.92 -17.21 10.77
C PHE A 149 -2.08 -17.65 12.23
N GLU A 150 -1.09 -18.36 12.79
CA GLU A 150 -1.09 -18.74 14.21
C GLU A 150 -1.01 -17.54 15.17
N GLN A 151 -0.43 -16.43 14.74
CA GLN A 151 -0.42 -15.19 15.52
C GLN A 151 -1.81 -14.54 15.53
N TYR A 152 -2.49 -14.42 14.39
CA TYR A 152 -3.83 -13.84 14.31
C TYR A 152 -4.87 -14.66 15.10
N LYS A 153 -4.75 -15.99 15.14
CA LYS A 153 -5.62 -16.84 15.98
C LYS A 153 -5.56 -16.53 17.48
N GLN A 154 -4.53 -15.80 17.94
CA GLN A 154 -4.42 -15.36 19.35
C GLN A 154 -5.12 -14.02 19.62
N TRP A 155 -5.55 -13.31 18.58
CA TRP A 155 -6.18 -11.99 18.68
C TRP A 155 -7.60 -11.93 18.12
N THR A 156 -7.88 -12.73 17.10
CA THR A 156 -9.09 -12.66 16.29
C THR A 156 -9.86 -13.97 16.38
N ASP A 157 -11.19 -13.87 16.49
CA ASP A 157 -12.06 -15.04 16.45
C ASP A 157 -11.86 -15.78 15.12
N THR A 158 -11.53 -17.08 15.21
CA THR A 158 -11.06 -17.86 14.05
C THR A 158 -12.03 -17.89 12.85
N GLN A 159 -13.32 -17.74 13.10
CA GLN A 159 -14.36 -17.61 12.06
C GLN A 159 -14.22 -16.34 11.19
N ASN A 160 -13.48 -15.34 11.66
CA ASN A 160 -13.17 -14.11 10.91
C ASN A 160 -11.83 -14.20 10.16
N ILE A 161 -11.12 -15.33 10.23
CA ILE A 161 -9.84 -15.54 9.57
C ILE A 161 -10.00 -16.51 8.41
N THR A 162 -9.66 -16.06 7.21
CA THR A 162 -9.51 -16.90 6.03
C THR A 162 -8.02 -17.00 5.70
N TYR A 163 -7.49 -18.21 5.51
CA TYR A 163 -6.11 -18.43 5.07
C TYR A 163 -6.06 -19.37 3.87
N ILE A 164 -5.57 -18.87 2.74
CA ILE A 164 -5.35 -19.63 1.51
C ILE A 164 -3.86 -19.92 1.39
N ASN A 165 -3.47 -21.19 1.39
CA ASN A 165 -2.07 -21.62 1.31
C ASN A 165 -1.84 -22.84 0.42
N ASP A 166 -2.80 -23.16 -0.45
CA ASP A 166 -2.82 -24.38 -1.26
C ASP A 166 -2.61 -24.13 -2.75
N LYS A 167 -2.50 -22.87 -3.17
CA LYS A 167 -2.42 -22.50 -4.60
C LYS A 167 -0.99 -22.45 -5.10
N PRO A 168 -0.69 -22.95 -6.31
CA PRO A 168 0.65 -23.03 -6.86
C PRO A 168 1.13 -21.69 -7.43
N MET A 169 1.20 -20.66 -6.59
CA MET A 169 1.56 -19.30 -6.98
C MET A 169 2.91 -18.93 -6.38
N ALA A 170 3.72 -18.16 -7.12
CA ALA A 170 4.99 -17.64 -6.64
C ALA A 170 4.79 -16.36 -5.81
N HIS A 171 5.89 -15.70 -5.42
CA HIS A 171 5.85 -14.42 -4.70
C HIS A 171 5.42 -13.27 -5.61
N LEU A 172 4.11 -13.05 -5.70
CA LEU A 172 3.44 -12.02 -6.50
C LEU A 172 2.02 -11.75 -6.00
N PHE A 173 1.38 -10.71 -6.50
CA PHE A 173 -0.04 -10.44 -6.31
C PHE A 173 -0.84 -11.26 -7.33
N PRO A 174 -1.65 -12.26 -6.91
CA PRO A 174 -2.42 -13.06 -7.86
C PRO A 174 -3.59 -12.30 -8.46
N THR A 175 -3.77 -12.40 -9.77
CA THR A 175 -4.90 -11.80 -10.48
C THR A 175 -5.54 -12.81 -11.41
N LYS A 176 -6.76 -12.52 -11.87
CA LYS A 176 -7.48 -13.39 -12.80
C LYS A 176 -6.77 -13.48 -14.15
N ASP A 177 -6.33 -12.36 -14.71
CA ASP A 177 -5.88 -12.27 -16.10
C ASP A 177 -4.73 -11.28 -16.37
N LYS A 178 -4.16 -10.62 -15.35
CA LYS A 178 -3.12 -9.58 -15.50
C LYS A 178 -1.76 -10.03 -14.99
N GLY A 179 -0.71 -9.40 -15.51
CA GLY A 179 0.66 -9.61 -15.04
C GLY A 179 1.37 -10.82 -15.67
N VAL A 180 2.45 -11.25 -15.02
CA VAL A 180 3.39 -12.27 -15.51
C VAL A 180 2.94 -13.69 -15.18
N ASN A 181 3.78 -14.67 -15.50
CA ASN A 181 3.50 -16.06 -15.17
C ASN A 181 3.33 -16.25 -13.65
N CYS A 182 2.18 -16.76 -13.22
CA CYS A 182 1.83 -16.96 -11.82
C CYS A 182 2.86 -17.76 -11.00
N MET A 183 3.64 -18.62 -11.65
CA MET A 183 4.58 -19.53 -11.01
C MET A 183 6.01 -19.02 -11.03
N LYS A 184 6.22 -17.75 -11.41
CA LYS A 184 7.52 -17.08 -11.40
C LYS A 184 7.43 -15.78 -10.61
N SER A 185 8.37 -15.58 -9.68
CA SER A 185 8.53 -14.31 -8.99
C SER A 185 9.42 -13.37 -9.82
N GLU A 186 8.79 -12.53 -10.62
CA GLU A 186 9.46 -11.54 -11.48
C GLU A 186 8.65 -10.23 -11.54
N SER A 187 9.33 -9.12 -11.86
CA SER A 187 8.68 -7.80 -12.00
C SER A 187 7.54 -7.85 -13.03
N PRO A 188 6.37 -7.24 -12.76
CA PRO A 188 6.06 -6.31 -11.65
C PRO A 188 5.56 -6.99 -10.38
N PHE A 189 5.78 -8.30 -10.21
CA PHE A 189 5.28 -9.13 -9.10
C PHE A 189 3.75 -9.10 -9.00
N ILE A 190 3.11 -9.16 -10.16
CA ILE A 190 1.66 -9.33 -10.35
C ILE A 190 1.52 -10.51 -11.31
N GLY A 191 0.70 -11.50 -10.98
CA GLY A 191 0.64 -12.76 -11.72
C GLY A 191 -0.73 -13.01 -12.35
N ASN A 192 -0.73 -13.48 -13.58
CA ASN A 192 -1.91 -14.01 -14.24
C ASN A 192 -2.10 -15.45 -13.76
N CYS A 193 -2.98 -15.60 -12.78
CA CYS A 193 -3.07 -16.76 -11.91
C CYS A 193 -4.41 -17.50 -12.00
N ASP A 194 -5.33 -17.02 -12.84
CA ASP A 194 -6.74 -17.47 -12.83
C ASP A 194 -7.36 -17.42 -11.42
N TYR A 195 -6.92 -16.45 -10.61
CA TYR A 195 -7.38 -16.25 -9.25
C TYR A 195 -7.51 -14.77 -8.93
N ASP A 196 -8.74 -14.33 -8.68
CA ASP A 196 -9.05 -12.97 -8.29
C ASP A 196 -8.79 -12.78 -6.78
N ALA A 197 -7.53 -12.54 -6.42
CA ALA A 197 -7.16 -12.29 -5.02
C ALA A 197 -7.78 -11.00 -4.49
N ALA A 198 -7.88 -9.95 -5.31
CA ALA A 198 -8.51 -8.69 -4.91
C ALA A 198 -9.98 -8.91 -4.53
N GLY A 199 -10.72 -9.65 -5.35
CA GLY A 199 -12.11 -9.98 -5.09
C GLY A 199 -12.33 -10.89 -3.89
N ALA A 200 -11.57 -11.98 -3.81
CA ALA A 200 -11.63 -12.89 -2.66
C ALA A 200 -11.31 -12.17 -1.34
N MET A 201 -10.32 -11.27 -1.36
CA MET A 201 -9.93 -10.46 -0.22
C MET A 201 -11.00 -9.44 0.15
N LEU A 202 -11.43 -8.57 -0.77
CA LEU A 202 -12.42 -7.54 -0.47
C LEU A 202 -13.77 -8.12 -0.07
N SER A 203 -14.17 -9.26 -0.65
CA SER A 203 -15.39 -9.99 -0.24
C SER A 203 -15.33 -10.53 1.19
N HIS A 204 -14.14 -10.82 1.70
CA HIS A 204 -13.95 -11.22 3.10
C HIS A 204 -13.89 -10.02 4.05
N LEU A 205 -13.25 -8.92 3.61
CA LEU A 205 -12.99 -7.76 4.45
C LEU A 205 -14.18 -6.80 4.56
N VAL A 206 -15.01 -6.74 3.51
CA VAL A 206 -16.06 -5.72 3.37
C VAL A 206 -17.39 -6.42 3.13
N GLU A 207 -18.34 -6.19 4.03
CA GLU A 207 -19.67 -6.77 3.90
C GLU A 207 -20.45 -6.15 2.72
N GLY A 208 -21.23 -7.00 2.05
CA GLY A 208 -22.14 -6.57 1.00
C GLY A 208 -21.48 -6.07 -0.28
N VAL A 209 -20.25 -6.50 -0.59
CA VAL A 209 -19.65 -6.20 -1.90
C VAL A 209 -20.27 -7.05 -3.01
N SER A 210 -20.47 -6.45 -4.17
CA SER A 210 -20.87 -7.10 -5.42
C SER A 210 -19.68 -7.29 -6.35
N ALA A 211 -19.76 -8.30 -7.21
CA ALA A 211 -18.79 -8.50 -8.28
C ALA A 211 -18.74 -7.27 -9.20
N PRO A 212 -17.56 -6.89 -9.71
CA PRO A 212 -17.39 -5.68 -10.48
C PRO A 212 -17.80 -5.86 -11.95
N ASP A 213 -18.14 -4.74 -12.58
CA ASP A 213 -18.30 -4.58 -14.02
C ASP A 213 -16.93 -4.57 -14.72
N GLU A 214 -16.94 -4.74 -16.06
CA GLU A 214 -15.70 -4.81 -16.84
C GLU A 214 -15.02 -3.44 -17.05
N THR A 215 -15.77 -2.35 -16.88
CA THR A 215 -15.31 -0.98 -17.18
C THR A 215 -15.27 -0.12 -15.93
N LEU A 216 -14.10 0.45 -15.64
CA LEU A 216 -13.93 1.42 -14.57
C LEU A 216 -14.62 2.75 -14.93
N SER A 217 -15.42 3.27 -14.00
CA SER A 217 -16.02 4.61 -14.03
C SER A 217 -15.14 5.66 -13.35
N GLY A 218 -14.36 5.25 -12.35
CA GLY A 218 -13.50 6.11 -11.55
C GLY A 218 -12.18 6.50 -12.22
N ALA A 219 -11.37 7.25 -11.47
CA ALA A 219 -10.07 7.73 -11.90
C ALA A 219 -8.99 7.55 -10.84
N LEU A 220 -7.75 7.36 -11.31
CA LEU A 220 -6.56 7.39 -10.46
C LEU A 220 -6.04 8.83 -10.37
N HIS A 221 -5.90 9.34 -9.14
CA HIS A 221 -5.37 10.66 -8.84
C HIS A 221 -4.04 10.55 -8.12
N SER A 222 -3.12 11.48 -8.38
CA SER A 222 -1.87 11.61 -7.61
C SER A 222 -2.06 12.53 -6.40
N ILE A 223 -1.36 12.21 -5.31
CA ILE A 223 -1.24 13.03 -4.11
C ILE A 223 0.22 13.33 -3.79
N ASN A 224 0.49 14.50 -3.22
CA ASN A 224 1.83 14.85 -2.75
C ASN A 224 2.04 14.38 -1.30
N GLN A 225 2.69 13.23 -1.14
CA GLN A 225 2.96 12.59 0.15
C GLN A 225 3.84 13.46 1.05
N GLN A 226 4.80 14.18 0.47
CA GLN A 226 5.72 15.05 1.23
C GLN A 226 4.99 16.26 1.81
N LYS A 227 4.05 16.84 1.04
CA LYS A 227 3.23 17.97 1.50
C LYS A 227 2.27 17.55 2.61
N ILE A 228 1.65 16.38 2.47
CA ILE A 228 0.67 15.87 3.43
C ILE A 228 1.35 15.42 4.73
N ALA A 229 2.34 14.53 4.64
CA ALA A 229 2.96 13.88 5.80
C ALA A 229 4.25 14.55 6.28
N LYS A 230 4.75 15.58 5.59
CA LYS A 230 5.88 16.42 6.01
C LYS A 230 7.10 15.57 6.40
N SER A 231 7.60 15.74 7.62
CA SER A 231 8.79 15.03 8.13
C SER A 231 8.62 13.52 8.23
N ASP A 232 7.39 13.01 8.28
CA ASP A 232 7.11 11.58 8.34
C ASP A 232 7.24 10.89 6.97
N ALA A 233 7.22 11.66 5.87
CA ALA A 233 7.36 11.16 4.51
C ALA A 233 8.81 10.95 4.06
N LYS A 234 9.81 11.08 4.94
CA LYS A 234 11.24 11.04 4.57
C LYS A 234 11.65 9.79 3.79
N THR A 235 11.07 8.64 4.10
CA THR A 235 11.34 7.34 3.44
C THR A 235 10.31 6.98 2.38
N LEU A 236 9.38 7.89 2.09
CA LEU A 236 8.36 7.75 1.06
C LEU A 236 8.73 8.52 -0.21
N ALA A 237 8.13 8.12 -1.34
CA ALA A 237 8.21 8.87 -2.59
C ALA A 237 7.54 10.24 -2.47
N SER A 238 7.76 11.10 -3.46
CA SER A 238 7.06 12.39 -3.54
C SER A 238 5.58 12.21 -3.81
N GLU A 239 5.25 11.29 -4.71
CA GLU A 239 3.89 11.01 -5.16
C GLU A 239 3.35 9.74 -4.50
N GLY A 240 2.06 9.74 -4.22
CA GLY A 240 1.24 8.56 -3.91
C GLY A 240 -0.01 8.62 -4.77
N PHE A 241 -0.83 7.57 -4.77
CA PHE A 241 -2.00 7.53 -5.63
C PHE A 241 -3.27 7.20 -4.85
N VAL A 242 -4.41 7.63 -5.37
CA VAL A 242 -5.72 7.27 -4.87
C VAL A 242 -6.66 6.99 -6.05
N TYR A 243 -7.28 5.82 -6.04
CA TYR A 243 -8.36 5.50 -6.97
C TYR A 243 -9.68 5.96 -6.37
N VAL A 244 -10.43 6.76 -7.13
CA VAL A 244 -11.70 7.34 -6.71
C VAL A 244 -12.80 6.90 -7.68
N PRO A 245 -13.76 6.06 -7.25
CA PRO A 245 -14.95 5.73 -8.04
C PRO A 245 -15.75 6.97 -8.41
N GLU A 246 -16.48 6.93 -9.54
CA GLU A 246 -17.27 8.08 -9.98
C GLU A 246 -18.36 8.47 -8.97
N SER A 247 -18.99 7.48 -8.32
CA SER A 247 -19.96 7.69 -7.24
C SER A 247 -19.39 8.50 -6.07
N CYS A 248 -18.18 8.14 -5.63
CA CYS A 248 -17.47 8.85 -4.57
C CYS A 248 -17.10 10.28 -4.99
N ALA A 249 -16.67 10.47 -6.24
CA ALA A 249 -16.38 11.80 -6.79
C ALA A 249 -17.62 12.69 -6.88
N LYS A 250 -18.82 12.09 -7.02
CA LYS A 250 -20.12 12.77 -7.01
C LYS A 250 -20.66 13.07 -5.60
N GLY A 251 -19.93 12.68 -4.56
CA GLY A 251 -20.23 13.01 -3.16
C GLY A 251 -20.98 11.95 -2.37
N GLU A 252 -21.07 10.71 -2.87
CA GLU A 252 -21.52 9.60 -2.04
C GLU A 252 -20.53 9.33 -0.90
N THR A 253 -21.05 8.90 0.27
CA THR A 253 -20.19 8.41 1.35
C THR A 253 -19.58 7.07 0.95
N CYS A 254 -18.26 7.02 0.93
CA CYS A 254 -17.50 5.86 0.49
C CYS A 254 -16.67 5.25 1.61
N ARG A 255 -16.45 3.94 1.50
CA ARG A 255 -15.49 3.21 2.35
C ARG A 255 -14.07 3.53 1.90
N ALA A 256 -13.10 3.24 2.75
CA ALA A 256 -11.69 3.39 2.39
C ALA A 256 -10.91 2.08 2.52
N HIS A 257 -10.07 1.81 1.53
CA HIS A 257 -9.10 0.73 1.54
C HIS A 257 -7.69 1.30 1.34
N ILE A 258 -6.69 0.84 2.10
CA ILE A 258 -5.29 1.19 1.85
C ILE A 258 -4.55 -0.05 1.33
N SER A 259 -3.90 0.04 0.16
CA SER A 259 -3.11 -1.07 -0.38
C SER A 259 -1.62 -0.75 -0.42
N PHE A 260 -0.83 -1.57 0.28
CA PHE A 260 0.61 -1.44 0.42
C PHE A 260 1.34 -2.36 -0.56
N HIS A 261 2.06 -1.78 -1.52
CA HIS A 261 2.87 -2.53 -2.48
C HIS A 261 4.04 -3.27 -1.80
N GLY A 262 4.57 -4.30 -2.47
CA GLY A 262 5.76 -5.03 -2.02
C GLY A 262 7.08 -4.33 -2.36
N CYS A 263 8.18 -4.92 -1.94
CA CYS A 263 9.51 -4.51 -2.37
C CYS A 263 9.62 -4.52 -3.91
N ASN A 264 10.31 -3.54 -4.49
CA ASN A 264 10.44 -3.34 -5.94
C ASN A 264 9.11 -3.12 -6.70
N GLN A 265 8.03 -2.74 -6.01
CA GLN A 265 6.73 -2.41 -6.62
C GLN A 265 6.27 -0.97 -6.40
N TYR A 266 7.17 -0.09 -5.92
CA TYR A 266 6.91 1.35 -5.91
C TYR A 266 6.90 1.89 -7.35
N ALA A 267 6.23 3.03 -7.57
CA ALA A 267 5.95 3.55 -8.91
C ALA A 267 7.19 3.72 -9.81
N ASP A 268 8.31 4.23 -9.27
CA ASP A 268 9.56 4.35 -10.05
C ASP A 268 10.12 3.00 -10.53
N ALA A 269 9.72 1.88 -9.93
CA ALA A 269 10.16 0.53 -10.31
C ALA A 269 9.23 -0.17 -11.32
N VAL A 270 7.91 0.06 -11.23
CA VAL A 270 6.91 -0.70 -11.99
C VAL A 270 5.85 0.16 -12.70
N GLY A 271 6.00 1.48 -12.69
CA GLY A 271 5.00 2.40 -13.20
C GLY A 271 3.69 2.29 -12.40
N ASP A 272 2.58 2.18 -13.12
CA ASP A 272 1.23 2.04 -12.55
C ASP A 272 0.79 0.58 -12.38
N ALA A 273 1.69 -0.40 -12.58
CA ALA A 273 1.31 -1.81 -12.57
C ALA A 273 0.62 -2.22 -11.25
N TYR A 274 1.18 -1.84 -10.09
CA TYR A 274 0.58 -2.17 -8.79
C TYR A 274 -0.77 -1.48 -8.57
N THR A 275 -0.91 -0.22 -8.99
CA THR A 275 -2.14 0.55 -8.79
C THR A 275 -3.25 0.17 -9.76
N MET A 276 -2.93 -0.32 -10.96
CA MET A 276 -3.90 -0.56 -12.02
C MET A 276 -4.15 -2.04 -12.36
N GLN A 277 -3.23 -2.95 -12.04
CA GLN A 277 -3.31 -4.34 -12.50
C GLN A 277 -3.67 -5.36 -11.41
N THR A 278 -3.75 -4.96 -10.14
CA THR A 278 -4.06 -5.88 -9.02
C THR A 278 -5.53 -6.31 -8.97
N GLY A 279 -6.42 -5.66 -9.72
CA GLY A 279 -7.87 -5.91 -9.71
C GLY A 279 -8.62 -5.18 -8.59
N LEU A 280 -7.90 -4.53 -7.66
CA LEU A 280 -8.51 -3.78 -6.55
C LEU A 280 -9.45 -2.67 -7.03
N ASN A 281 -9.06 -1.91 -8.06
CA ASN A 281 -9.87 -0.79 -8.55
C ASN A 281 -11.22 -1.23 -9.12
N ALA A 282 -11.28 -2.39 -9.80
CA ALA A 282 -12.54 -2.91 -10.34
C ALA A 282 -13.54 -3.16 -9.22
N TRP A 283 -13.13 -3.91 -8.20
CA TRP A 283 -13.94 -4.13 -7.01
C TRP A 283 -14.26 -2.84 -6.26
N ALA A 284 -13.33 -1.89 -6.22
CA ALA A 284 -13.54 -0.64 -5.53
C ALA A 284 -14.59 0.26 -6.21
N ASP A 285 -14.61 0.24 -7.54
CA ASP A 285 -15.47 1.07 -8.38
C ASP A 285 -16.96 0.82 -8.12
N ASP A 286 -17.36 -0.44 -8.16
CA ASP A 286 -18.77 -0.83 -8.03
C ASP A 286 -19.22 -1.02 -6.57
N ASN A 287 -18.35 -0.70 -5.61
CA ASN A 287 -18.62 -0.93 -4.19
C ASN A 287 -18.40 0.32 -3.32
N ASN A 288 -18.30 1.50 -3.93
CA ASN A 288 -18.09 2.77 -3.23
C ASN A 288 -16.88 2.70 -2.28
N ILE A 289 -15.75 2.20 -2.79
CA ILE A 289 -14.50 2.10 -2.04
C ILE A 289 -13.46 3.02 -2.68
N VAL A 290 -12.92 3.96 -1.92
CA VAL A 290 -11.74 4.72 -2.32
C VAL A 290 -10.50 3.92 -1.94
N VAL A 291 -9.57 3.71 -2.88
CA VAL A 291 -8.34 2.96 -2.62
C VAL A 291 -7.13 3.88 -2.59
N LEU A 292 -6.51 4.01 -1.42
CA LEU A 292 -5.24 4.71 -1.24
C LEU A 292 -4.07 3.76 -1.53
N TYR A 293 -3.13 4.20 -2.36
CA TYR A 293 -1.89 3.51 -2.72
C TYR A 293 -0.67 4.34 -2.34
N PRO A 294 -0.27 4.33 -1.06
CA PRO A 294 0.95 5.00 -0.62
C PRO A 294 2.18 4.41 -1.32
N GLN A 295 3.21 5.22 -1.55
CA GLN A 295 4.41 4.82 -2.27
C GLN A 295 5.66 5.05 -1.42
N THR A 296 6.46 4.02 -1.23
CA THR A 296 7.81 4.15 -0.69
C THR A 296 8.78 4.64 -1.77
N LYS A 297 10.04 4.87 -1.41
CA LYS A 297 11.13 5.04 -2.37
C LYS A 297 12.32 4.16 -2.02
N LYS A 298 13.13 3.81 -3.03
CA LYS A 298 14.44 3.20 -2.79
C LYS A 298 15.39 4.18 -2.09
N SER A 299 16.28 3.65 -1.27
CA SER A 299 17.39 4.37 -0.67
C SER A 299 18.67 3.55 -0.78
N LEU A 300 19.73 4.14 -1.33
CA LEU A 300 21.08 3.55 -1.42
C LEU A 300 22.04 4.08 -0.34
N PHE A 301 21.56 4.97 0.52
CA PHE A 301 22.29 5.54 1.65
C PHE A 301 21.51 5.30 2.93
N MET A 302 22.11 5.55 4.10
CA MET A 302 21.45 5.30 5.38
C MET A 302 20.17 6.15 5.55
N PRO A 303 19.02 5.54 5.91
CA PRO A 303 18.83 4.10 6.11
C PRO A 303 18.74 3.33 4.79
N LEU A 304 19.50 2.24 4.70
CA LEU A 304 19.64 1.44 3.49
C LEU A 304 18.35 0.66 3.20
N ASN A 305 17.75 0.91 2.03
CA ASN A 305 16.54 0.22 1.57
C ASN A 305 16.55 0.17 0.02
N PRO A 306 17.46 -0.62 -0.58
CA PRO A 306 17.71 -0.61 -2.02
C PRO A 306 16.51 -1.10 -2.84
N GLN A 307 15.61 -1.87 -2.21
CA GLN A 307 14.42 -2.44 -2.82
C GLN A 307 13.17 -1.58 -2.61
N GLY A 308 13.26 -0.44 -1.92
CA GLY A 308 12.09 0.40 -1.64
C GLY A 308 10.98 -0.36 -0.91
N CYS A 309 11.33 -1.19 0.07
CA CYS A 309 10.36 -1.89 0.90
C CYS A 309 9.71 -0.93 1.92
N TRP A 310 8.55 -1.30 2.44
CA TRP A 310 8.01 -0.69 3.66
C TRP A 310 8.92 -0.93 4.86
N ASP A 311 8.86 -0.08 5.88
CA ASP A 311 9.63 -0.26 7.11
C ASP A 311 9.00 -1.33 8.00
N TRP A 312 9.50 -2.55 7.82
CA TRP A 312 9.10 -3.73 8.60
C TRP A 312 10.25 -4.32 9.42
N TRP A 313 11.44 -3.71 9.38
CA TRP A 313 12.61 -4.13 10.16
C TRP A 313 13.26 -3.00 10.96
N GLY A 314 12.62 -1.83 11.06
CA GLY A 314 13.08 -0.72 11.88
C GLY A 314 14.17 0.13 11.25
N TYR A 315 14.23 0.20 9.92
CA TYR A 315 15.26 1.00 9.25
C TYR A 315 15.06 2.51 9.42
N ALA A 316 13.82 2.98 9.61
CA ALA A 316 13.55 4.40 9.81
C ALA A 316 13.52 4.76 11.29
N SER A 317 12.95 3.90 12.15
CA SER A 317 12.94 4.08 13.60
C SER A 317 12.64 2.78 14.36
N SER A 318 12.91 2.76 15.67
CA SER A 318 12.49 1.69 16.58
C SER A 318 10.97 1.56 16.76
N ASP A 319 10.20 2.56 16.32
CA ASP A 319 8.75 2.62 16.40
C ASP A 319 8.06 2.19 15.09
N TYR A 320 8.81 1.62 14.13
CA TYR A 320 8.33 1.23 12.81
C TYR A 320 7.02 0.42 12.79
N ALA A 321 6.80 -0.38 13.84
CA ALA A 321 5.65 -1.28 13.96
C ALA A 321 4.47 -0.69 14.78
N ASN A 322 4.47 0.60 15.12
CA ASN A 322 3.43 1.19 15.97
C ASN A 322 3.00 2.61 15.51
N ARG A 323 2.09 3.27 16.24
CA ARG A 323 1.51 4.59 15.91
C ARG A 323 2.54 5.71 15.80
N ASP A 324 3.72 5.56 16.39
CA ASP A 324 4.81 6.55 16.34
C ASP A 324 5.77 6.34 15.17
N GLY A 325 5.63 5.24 14.43
CA GLY A 325 6.38 4.97 13.21
C GLY A 325 6.08 5.99 12.13
N ALA A 326 7.13 6.54 11.50
CA ALA A 326 7.00 7.61 10.51
C ALA A 326 6.10 7.20 9.32
N GLN A 327 6.28 5.99 8.77
CA GLN A 327 5.43 5.51 7.67
C GLN A 327 3.97 5.29 8.10
N VAL A 328 3.74 4.78 9.32
CA VAL A 328 2.39 4.60 9.88
C VAL A 328 1.68 5.96 10.02
N ARG A 329 2.34 6.96 10.62
CA ARG A 329 1.80 8.32 10.73
C ARG A 329 1.54 8.96 9.37
N ALA A 330 2.49 8.81 8.44
CA ALA A 330 2.38 9.38 7.11
C ALA A 330 1.16 8.84 6.35
N VAL A 331 0.95 7.53 6.38
CA VAL A 331 -0.18 6.89 5.69
C VAL A 331 -1.51 7.27 6.34
N LYS A 332 -1.58 7.33 7.68
CA LYS A 332 -2.76 7.86 8.37
C LYS A 332 -3.07 9.29 7.93
N ALA A 333 -2.06 10.17 7.88
CA ALA A 333 -2.23 11.55 7.44
C ALA A 333 -2.73 11.64 5.99
N MET A 334 -2.21 10.78 5.10
CA MET A 334 -2.69 10.68 3.71
C MET A 334 -4.17 10.32 3.66
N LEU A 335 -4.58 9.21 4.29
CA LEU A 335 -5.98 8.79 4.29
C LEU A 335 -6.90 9.89 4.84
N PHE A 336 -6.56 10.46 6.00
CA PHE A 336 -7.40 11.46 6.65
C PHE A 336 -7.46 12.77 5.84
N SER A 337 -6.41 13.11 5.09
CA SER A 337 -6.43 14.28 4.20
C SER A 337 -7.33 14.14 2.99
N LEU A 338 -7.74 12.90 2.63
CA LEU A 338 -8.70 12.66 1.55
C LEU A 338 -10.13 13.01 1.97
N ASN A 339 -10.45 12.93 3.27
CA ASN A 339 -11.79 13.20 3.76
C ASN A 339 -12.04 14.71 3.89
N SER A 340 -13.07 15.19 3.20
CA SER A 340 -13.47 16.61 3.20
C SER A 340 -14.47 16.94 4.30
N ASP A 341 -15.12 15.93 4.87
CA ASP A 341 -16.03 16.10 6.00
C ASP A 341 -15.23 16.45 7.26
N THR A 342 -15.28 17.73 7.64
CA THR A 342 -14.76 18.16 8.94
C THR A 342 -15.69 17.59 10.02
N PRO A 343 -15.18 16.97 11.10
CA PRO A 343 -16.03 16.57 12.20
C PRO A 343 -16.74 17.81 12.73
N THR A 344 -18.07 17.85 12.63
CA THR A 344 -18.88 18.85 13.32
C THR A 344 -18.63 18.64 14.82
N VAL A 345 -17.88 19.55 15.43
CA VAL A 345 -17.79 19.63 16.89
C VAL A 345 -19.19 20.01 17.37
N GLU A 346 -19.96 19.03 17.84
CA GLU A 346 -21.17 19.28 18.60
C GLU A 346 -20.78 20.12 19.82
N THR A 347 -21.14 21.40 19.79
CA THR A 347 -21.02 22.26 20.95
C THR A 347 -22.11 21.81 21.93
N PRO A 348 -21.80 21.45 23.18
CA PRO A 348 -22.82 21.09 24.14
C PRO A 348 -23.77 22.29 24.29
N GLY A 349 -25.04 22.06 23.99
CA GLY A 349 -26.08 23.08 24.09
C GLY A 349 -26.07 23.72 25.48
N GLY A 350 -25.80 25.02 25.53
CA GLY A 350 -26.03 25.82 26.72
C GLY A 350 -27.52 25.83 27.03
N THR A 351 -27.89 25.28 28.18
CA THR A 351 -29.21 25.45 28.77
C THR A 351 -29.35 26.90 29.23
N ASN A 352 -30.24 27.65 28.60
CA ASN A 352 -30.81 28.86 29.17
C ASN A 352 -32.00 28.46 30.05
N GLU A 353 -31.83 28.53 31.37
CA GLU A 353 -32.87 28.93 32.32
C GLU A 353 -32.26 29.90 33.34
#